data_AF-A0A2G2M825-F1
#
_entry.id   AF-A0A2G2M825-F1
#
_cell.length_a   1.000
_cell.length_b   1.000
_cell.length_c   1.000
_cell.angle_alpha   90.00
_cell.angle_beta   90.00
_cell.angle_gamma   90.00
#
_symmetry.space_group_name_H-M   'P 1'
#
loop_
_entity.id
_entity.type
_entity.pdbx_description
1 polymer ?
#
loop_
_entity_poly.entity_id
_entity_poly.type
_entity_poly.pdbx_seq_one_letter_code
_entity_poly.pdbx_strand_id
1 'polypeptide(L)'
;MKLWFTSFIALFFISGCVSTTEHTQLQKKNAQQALLIQQQQVKLDALKGKNTPGYAKHASKRKMKLKKVEDDNYSSEYMYPQTKSQPQKVTKLAQAETTTSPVMGKEECIGMIGQNKFDKYTQMFGNEAASVKRCAMLKAMK
;
A
#
# COMPACT_ATOMS: atom_id res chain seq x y z
N MET A 1 -79.93 -34.36 11.27
CA MET A 1 -78.60 -34.09 11.88
C MET A 1 -77.44 -34.60 11.00
N LYS A 2 -77.34 -34.17 9.74
CA LYS A 2 -76.29 -34.68 8.80
C LYS A 2 -75.64 -33.59 7.93
N LEU A 3 -75.97 -32.31 8.14
CA LEU A 3 -75.50 -31.21 7.27
C LEU A 3 -74.44 -30.28 7.88
N TRP A 4 -74.05 -30.46 9.15
CA TRP A 4 -73.09 -29.55 9.80
C TRP A 4 -71.65 -30.07 9.84
N PHE A 5 -71.41 -31.36 9.58
CA PHE A 5 -70.06 -31.93 9.57
C PHE A 5 -69.29 -31.70 8.27
N THR A 6 -69.95 -31.35 7.17
CA THR A 6 -69.29 -31.13 5.88
C THR A 6 -68.70 -29.73 5.74
N SER A 7 -69.08 -28.76 6.58
CA SER A 7 -68.60 -27.38 6.45
C SER A 7 -67.23 -27.13 7.10
N PHE A 8 -66.79 -27.99 8.04
CA PHE A 8 -65.50 -27.82 8.71
C PHE A 8 -64.31 -28.43 7.95
N ILE A 9 -64.55 -29.43 7.09
CA ILE A 9 -63.48 -30.10 6.33
C ILE A 9 -62.98 -29.25 5.15
N ALA A 10 -63.83 -28.39 4.58
CA ALA A 10 -63.45 -27.55 3.45
C ALA A 10 -62.50 -26.39 3.82
N LEU A 11 -62.44 -25.98 5.09
CA LEU A 11 -61.61 -24.85 5.53
C LEU A 11 -60.13 -25.21 5.79
N PHE A 12 -59.80 -26.50 5.94
CA PHE A 12 -58.42 -26.93 6.20
C PHE A 12 -57.56 -27.10 4.93
N PHE A 13 -58.15 -27.08 3.73
CA PHE A 13 -57.41 -27.34 2.48
C PHE A 13 -56.92 -26.09 1.71
N ILE A 14 -57.25 -24.87 2.16
CA ILE A 14 -56.90 -23.64 1.42
C ILE A 14 -55.66 -22.92 1.99
N SER A 15 -55.15 -23.29 3.17
CA SER A 15 -54.07 -22.54 3.84
C SER A 15 -52.62 -22.97 3.51
N GLY A 16 -52.38 -23.70 2.41
CA GLY A 16 -51.13 -24.48 2.24
C GLY A 16 -50.05 -24.00 1.25
N CYS A 17 -50.24 -22.95 0.43
CA CYS A 17 -49.38 -22.78 -0.78
C CYS A 17 -48.44 -21.56 -0.87
N VAL A 18 -48.28 -20.71 0.16
CA VAL A 18 -47.59 -19.40 -0.02
C VAL A 18 -46.13 -19.32 0.47
N SER A 19 -45.55 -20.36 1.09
CA SER A 19 -44.25 -20.21 1.80
C SER A 19 -43.01 -20.88 1.18
N THR A 20 -43.11 -21.56 0.04
CA THR A 20 -42.01 -22.37 -0.54
C THR A 20 -41.18 -21.66 -1.62
N THR A 21 -41.67 -20.54 -2.15
CA THR A 21 -41.03 -19.81 -3.26
C THR A 21 -39.82 -18.98 -2.83
N GLU A 22 -39.85 -18.39 -1.63
CA GLU A 22 -38.72 -17.59 -1.13
C GLU A 22 -37.51 -18.47 -0.74
N HIS A 23 -37.76 -19.61 -0.10
CA HIS A 23 -36.69 -20.53 0.28
C HIS A 23 -35.97 -21.10 -0.95
N THR A 24 -36.71 -21.40 -2.04
CA THR A 24 -36.11 -21.88 -3.29
C THR A 24 -35.33 -20.79 -4.03
N GLN A 25 -35.77 -19.53 -3.99
CA GLN A 25 -35.02 -18.38 -4.50
C GLN A 25 -33.71 -18.15 -3.73
N LEU A 26 -33.78 -18.21 -2.39
CA LEU A 26 -32.61 -18.04 -1.52
C LEU A 26 -31.57 -19.14 -1.76
N GLN A 27 -32.01 -20.40 -1.88
CA GLN A 27 -31.11 -21.51 -2.18
C GLN A 27 -30.42 -21.37 -3.54
N LYS A 28 -31.14 -20.90 -4.58
CA LYS A 28 -30.54 -20.64 -5.89
C LYS A 28 -29.46 -19.55 -5.85
N LYS A 29 -29.69 -18.46 -5.10
CA LYS A 29 -28.70 -17.39 -4.91
C LYS A 29 -27.46 -17.90 -4.14
N ASN A 30 -27.67 -18.68 -3.09
CA ASN A 30 -26.57 -19.27 -2.32
C ASN A 30 -25.74 -20.26 -3.16
N ALA A 31 -26.39 -21.07 -4.00
CA ALA A 31 -25.72 -21.98 -4.92
C ALA A 31 -24.91 -21.25 -6.00
N GLN A 32 -25.44 -20.16 -6.56
CA GLN A 32 -24.71 -19.31 -7.50
C GLN A 32 -23.48 -18.66 -6.87
N GLN A 33 -23.61 -18.19 -5.62
CA GLN A 33 -22.50 -17.59 -4.89
C GLN A 33 -21.40 -18.63 -4.56
N ALA A 34 -21.78 -19.85 -4.19
CA ALA A 34 -20.84 -20.94 -3.96
C ALA A 34 -20.04 -21.32 -5.22
N LEU A 35 -20.70 -21.35 -6.39
CA LEU A 35 -20.05 -21.63 -7.67
C LEU A 35 -19.01 -20.56 -8.04
N LEU A 36 -19.33 -19.29 -7.78
CA LEU A 36 -18.41 -18.16 -7.97
C LEU A 36 -17.17 -18.27 -7.07
N ILE A 37 -17.34 -18.64 -5.80
CA ILE A 37 -16.25 -18.84 -4.85
C ILE A 37 -15.35 -19.99 -5.31
N GLN A 38 -15.92 -21.09 -5.79
CA GLN A 38 -15.17 -22.25 -6.27
C GLN A 38 -14.34 -21.90 -7.51
N GLN A 39 -14.90 -21.12 -8.44
CA GLN A 39 -14.17 -20.66 -9.63
C GLN A 39 -12.99 -19.76 -9.28
N GLN A 40 -13.11 -18.93 -8.23
CA GLN A 40 -12.02 -18.09 -7.73
C GLN A 40 -10.92 -18.92 -7.05
N GLN A 41 -11.26 -19.96 -6.30
CA GLN A 41 -10.30 -20.87 -5.68
C GLN A 41 -9.47 -21.62 -6.73
N VAL A 42 -10.10 -22.17 -7.76
CA VAL A 42 -9.39 -22.85 -8.86
C VAL A 42 -8.42 -21.90 -9.58
N LYS A 43 -8.78 -20.63 -9.76
CA LYS A 43 -7.87 -19.61 -10.32
C LYS A 43 -6.69 -19.31 -9.41
N LEU A 44 -6.91 -19.22 -8.09
CA LEU A 44 -5.84 -19.00 -7.11
C LEU A 44 -4.87 -20.19 -7.05
N ASP A 45 -5.38 -21.41 -7.10
CA ASP A 45 -4.54 -22.62 -7.08
C ASP A 45 -3.75 -22.78 -8.38
N ALA A 46 -4.34 -22.45 -9.52
CA ALA A 46 -3.64 -22.40 -10.81
C ALA A 46 -2.51 -21.34 -10.86
N LEU A 47 -2.65 -20.25 -10.10
CA LEU A 47 -1.62 -19.21 -9.97
C LEU A 47 -0.52 -19.59 -8.97
N LYS A 48 -0.87 -20.26 -7.87
CA LYS A 48 0.10 -20.76 -6.88
C LYS A 48 1.06 -21.80 -7.48
N GLY A 49 0.59 -22.63 -8.41
CA GLY A 49 1.43 -23.63 -9.07
C GLY A 49 2.52 -23.08 -9.99
N LYS A 50 2.47 -21.80 -10.38
CA LYS A 50 3.39 -21.22 -11.39
C LYS A 50 4.49 -20.32 -10.84
N ASN A 51 4.47 -19.93 -9.57
CA ASN A 51 5.42 -18.96 -9.01
C ASN A 51 5.82 -19.29 -7.57
N THR A 52 6.46 -20.44 -7.34
CA THR A 52 7.50 -20.47 -6.31
C THR A 52 8.81 -20.14 -7.00
N PRO A 53 9.32 -18.90 -6.91
CA PRO A 53 10.69 -18.64 -7.30
C PRO A 53 11.56 -19.56 -6.46
N GLY A 54 12.18 -20.56 -7.10
CA GLY A 54 13.13 -21.43 -6.43
C GLY A 54 14.17 -20.55 -5.78
N TYR A 55 14.20 -20.51 -4.45
CA TYR A 55 15.24 -19.80 -3.71
C TYR A 55 16.58 -20.34 -4.21
N ALA A 56 17.30 -19.52 -4.99
CA ALA A 56 18.62 -19.85 -5.44
C ALA A 56 19.44 -20.18 -4.19
N LYS A 57 19.91 -21.44 -4.09
CA LYS A 57 20.73 -21.89 -2.96
C LYS A 57 21.85 -20.87 -2.78
N HIS A 58 21.84 -20.14 -1.67
CA HIS A 58 22.83 -19.12 -1.39
C HIS A 58 24.22 -19.72 -1.56
N ALA A 59 24.97 -19.21 -2.54
CA ALA A 59 26.33 -19.65 -2.77
C ALA A 59 27.13 -19.48 -1.48
N SER A 60 27.80 -20.56 -1.05
CA SER A 60 28.62 -20.60 0.17
C SER A 60 29.55 -19.38 0.21
N LYS A 61 29.40 -18.53 1.23
CA LYS A 61 30.24 -17.35 1.42
C LYS A 61 31.65 -17.82 1.73
N ARG A 62 32.56 -17.73 0.75
CA ARG A 62 33.99 -18.00 0.98
C ARG A 62 34.51 -17.00 2.00
N LYS A 63 35.16 -17.49 3.06
CA LYS A 63 35.80 -16.65 4.09
C LYS A 63 37.08 -16.05 3.50
N MET A 64 36.97 -14.95 2.77
CA MET A 64 38.14 -14.21 2.29
C MET A 64 38.60 -13.24 3.40
N LYS A 65 39.87 -13.35 3.82
CA LYS A 65 40.45 -12.37 4.73
C LYS A 65 40.65 -11.07 3.97
N LEU A 66 40.25 -9.94 4.55
CA LEU A 66 40.54 -8.63 3.97
C LEU A 66 42.06 -8.46 3.92
N LYS A 67 42.57 -8.17 2.72
CA LYS A 67 43.97 -7.74 2.57
C LYS A 67 44.08 -6.32 3.10
N LYS A 68 45.16 -6.04 3.81
CA LYS A 68 45.49 -4.68 4.24
C LYS A 68 45.84 -3.88 2.98
N VAL A 69 45.11 -2.80 2.74
CA VAL A 69 45.41 -1.85 1.67
C VAL A 69 46.32 -0.78 2.28
N GLU A 70 47.45 -0.53 1.65
CA GLU A 70 48.37 0.54 2.02
C GLU A 70 48.03 1.76 1.16
N ASP A 71 47.49 2.79 1.81
CA ASP A 71 47.12 4.06 1.17
C ASP A 71 48.29 5.04 1.29
N ASP A 72 49.42 4.72 0.63
CA ASP A 72 50.61 5.57 0.64
C ASP A 72 50.52 6.74 -0.36
N ASN A 73 49.41 6.86 -1.07
CA ASN A 73 49.13 7.94 -2.02
C ASN A 73 48.46 9.15 -1.34
N TYR A 74 48.92 9.50 -0.14
CA TYR A 74 48.49 10.72 0.54
C TYR A 74 49.64 11.74 0.55
N SER A 75 49.45 12.85 -0.15
CA SER A 75 50.30 14.03 -0.04
C SER A 75 49.46 15.21 0.44
N SER A 76 49.80 15.75 1.62
CA SER A 76 49.13 16.92 2.19
C SER A 76 49.31 18.17 1.32
N GLU A 77 50.44 18.29 0.63
CA GLU A 77 50.73 19.39 -0.28
C GLU A 77 49.86 19.35 -1.55
N TYR A 78 49.54 18.15 -2.05
CA TYR A 78 48.59 17.97 -3.15
C TYR A 78 47.15 18.25 -2.72
N MET A 79 46.77 17.81 -1.51
CA MET A 79 45.40 17.97 -1.01
C MET A 79 45.10 19.42 -0.59
N TYR A 80 46.11 20.12 -0.08
CA TYR A 80 46.01 21.50 0.40
C TYR A 80 47.19 22.32 -0.12
N PRO A 81 47.20 22.68 -1.41
CA PRO A 81 48.25 23.53 -1.95
C PRO A 81 48.22 24.86 -1.20
N GLN A 82 49.33 25.21 -0.55
CA GLN A 82 49.47 26.48 0.16
C GLN A 82 49.59 27.63 -0.85
N THR A 83 48.48 27.98 -1.46
CA THR A 83 48.36 29.28 -2.11
C THR A 83 48.28 30.32 -1.00
N LYS A 84 49.18 31.30 -1.03
CA LYS A 84 49.18 32.44 -0.09
C LYS A 84 47.96 33.32 -0.37
N SER A 85 46.78 32.84 0.00
CA SER A 85 45.55 33.64 -0.05
C SER A 85 45.58 34.60 1.13
N GLN A 86 45.69 35.90 0.84
CA GLN A 86 45.51 36.92 1.85
C GLN A 86 44.11 36.79 2.47
N PRO A 87 43.94 36.94 3.79
CA PRO A 87 42.65 36.80 4.42
C PRO A 87 41.71 37.93 3.96
N GLN A 88 40.85 37.64 2.99
CA GLN A 88 39.67 38.46 2.76
C GLN A 88 38.77 38.32 3.99
N LYS A 89 38.48 39.47 4.59
CA LYS A 89 37.60 39.65 5.75
C LYS A 89 36.29 38.89 5.50
N VAL A 90 36.07 37.80 6.23
CA VAL A 90 34.87 36.98 6.11
C VAL A 90 33.71 37.75 6.72
N THR A 91 32.94 38.44 5.88
CA THR A 91 31.60 38.91 6.26
C THR A 91 30.79 37.67 6.62
N LYS A 92 30.27 37.61 7.86
CA LYS A 92 29.38 36.56 8.37
C LYS A 92 28.33 36.20 7.31
N LEU A 93 28.53 35.08 6.62
CA LEU A 93 27.49 34.45 5.84
C LEU A 93 26.56 33.75 6.82
N ALA A 94 25.32 34.21 6.76
CA ALA A 94 24.20 33.82 7.57
C ALA A 94 24.13 32.32 7.82
N GLN A 95 23.66 31.98 9.02
CA GLN A 95 22.93 30.75 9.31
C GLN A 95 22.17 30.32 8.06
N ALA A 96 22.41 29.08 7.61
CA ALA A 96 21.60 28.47 6.59
C ALA A 96 20.14 28.54 7.06
N GLU A 97 19.42 29.54 6.55
CA GLU A 97 17.99 29.64 6.66
C GLU A 97 17.45 28.33 6.12
N THR A 98 16.88 27.53 7.03
CA THR A 98 15.81 26.60 6.71
C THR A 98 14.83 27.37 5.85
N THR A 99 15.01 27.24 4.54
CA THR A 99 14.16 27.86 3.54
C THR A 99 12.79 27.25 3.79
N THR A 100 11.93 28.07 4.38
CA THR A 100 10.49 27.92 4.44
C THR A 100 10.00 27.87 3.00
N SER A 101 10.18 26.72 2.35
CA SER A 101 9.42 26.36 1.16
C SER A 101 7.95 26.61 1.49
N PRO A 102 7.19 27.17 0.54
CA PRO A 102 5.82 27.62 0.79
C PRO A 102 5.08 26.47 1.45
N VAL A 103 4.58 26.72 2.65
CA VAL A 103 3.84 25.75 3.45
C VAL A 103 2.56 25.45 2.66
N MET A 104 2.65 24.49 1.74
CA MET A 104 1.51 23.98 1.01
C MET A 104 0.54 23.42 2.04
N GLY A 105 -0.71 23.83 1.98
CA GLY A 105 -1.74 23.34 2.90
C GLY A 105 -1.94 21.83 2.73
N LYS A 106 -2.32 21.14 3.80
CA LYS A 106 -2.69 19.73 3.76
C LYS A 106 -3.82 19.49 2.74
N GLU A 107 -4.81 20.39 2.66
CA GLU A 107 -5.91 20.25 1.71
C GLU A 107 -5.44 20.35 0.26
N GLU A 108 -4.45 21.21 -0.03
CA GLU A 108 -3.91 21.40 -1.37
C GLU A 108 -3.12 20.16 -1.84
N CYS A 109 -2.33 19.57 -0.95
CA CYS A 109 -1.60 18.33 -1.19
C CYS A 109 -2.55 17.13 -1.40
N ILE A 110 -3.62 17.04 -0.60
CA ILE A 110 -4.68 16.03 -0.78
C ILE A 110 -5.44 16.25 -2.10
N GLY A 111 -5.71 17.50 -2.49
CA GLY A 111 -6.35 17.83 -3.76
C GLY A 111 -5.52 17.38 -4.97
N MET A 112 -4.19 17.46 -4.90
CA MET A 112 -3.32 17.04 -6.01
C MET A 112 -3.17 15.53 -6.16
N ILE A 113 -3.01 14.81 -5.05
CA ILE A 113 -2.59 13.39 -5.09
C ILE A 113 -3.73 12.44 -4.65
N GLY A 114 -4.74 12.98 -3.96
CA GLY A 114 -5.84 12.24 -3.36
C GLY A 114 -5.53 11.79 -1.93
N GLN A 115 -6.59 11.66 -1.13
CA GLN A 115 -6.52 11.31 0.30
C GLN A 115 -5.79 9.98 0.54
N ASN A 116 -6.06 8.98 -0.28
CA ASN A 116 -5.46 7.64 -0.16
C ASN A 116 -3.93 7.66 -0.37
N LYS A 117 -3.41 8.51 -1.28
CA LYS A 117 -1.96 8.64 -1.47
C LYS A 117 -1.31 9.50 -0.39
N PHE A 118 -2.02 10.52 0.08
CA PHE A 118 -1.56 11.31 1.22
C PHE A 118 -1.40 10.45 2.47
N ASP A 119 -2.40 9.62 2.80
CA ASP A 119 -2.34 8.70 3.95
C ASP A 119 -1.21 7.69 3.81
N LYS A 120 -0.96 7.20 2.60
CA LYS A 120 0.18 6.32 2.33
C LYS A 120 1.53 7.01 2.56
N TYR A 121 1.67 8.28 2.15
CA TYR A 121 2.87 9.06 2.44
C TYR A 121 3.01 9.33 3.93
N THR A 122 1.91 9.59 4.63
CA THR A 122 1.93 9.82 6.07
C THR A 122 2.29 8.55 6.84
N GLN A 123 1.83 7.36 6.40
CA GLN A 123 2.30 6.08 6.95
C GLN A 123 3.79 5.84 6.69
N MET A 124 4.31 6.21 5.51
CA MET A 124 5.73 5.98 5.17
C MET A 124 6.68 6.95 5.87
N PHE A 125 6.27 8.20 6.09
CA PHE A 125 7.13 9.23 6.69
C PHE A 125 6.82 9.52 8.16
N GLY A 126 5.73 8.98 8.70
CA GLY A 126 5.31 9.12 10.10
C GLY A 126 4.93 10.54 10.52
N ASN A 127 4.94 11.50 9.60
CA ASN A 127 4.71 12.92 9.87
C ASN A 127 3.97 13.57 8.70
N GLU A 128 2.86 14.26 8.99
CA GLU A 128 2.07 14.97 7.99
C GLU A 128 2.89 16.03 7.24
N ALA A 129 3.79 16.73 7.95
CA ALA A 129 4.68 17.73 7.37
C ALA A 129 5.66 17.14 6.33
N ALA A 130 6.05 15.87 6.48
CA ALA A 130 6.93 15.20 5.52
C ALA A 130 6.16 14.79 4.25
N SER A 131 4.91 14.36 4.38
CA SER A 131 3.99 14.10 3.26
C SER A 131 3.74 15.37 2.43
N VAL A 132 3.53 16.50 3.11
CA VAL A 132 3.37 17.82 2.47
C VAL A 132 4.63 18.25 1.72
N LYS A 133 5.83 18.02 2.29
CA LYS A 133 7.11 18.27 1.56
C LYS A 133 7.23 17.40 0.31
N ARG A 134 6.79 16.14 0.36
CA ARG A 134 6.76 15.25 -0.81
C ARG A 134 5.80 15.76 -1.88
N CYS A 135 4.62 16.24 -1.48
CA CYS A 135 3.68 16.91 -2.38
C CYS A 135 4.26 18.17 -3.01
N ALA A 136 4.94 19.01 -2.25
CA ALA A 136 5.60 20.21 -2.76
C ALA A 136 6.66 19.87 -3.81
N MET A 137 7.45 18.82 -3.57
CA MET A 137 8.42 18.34 -4.55
C MET A 137 7.73 17.81 -5.82
N LEU A 138 6.67 17.01 -5.67
CA LEU A 138 5.90 16.51 -6.80
C LEU A 138 5.22 17.62 -7.60
N LYS A 139 4.80 18.71 -6.95
CA LYS A 139 4.27 19.90 -7.61
C LYS A 139 5.33 20.61 -8.45
N ALA A 140 6.56 20.69 -7.95
CA ALA A 140 7.67 21.34 -8.65
C ALA A 140 8.21 20.52 -9.85
N MET A 141 7.94 19.22 -9.89
CA MET A 141 8.37 18.32 -10.97
C MET A 141 7.33 18.14 -12.08
N LYS A 142 6.12 18.69 -11.91
CA LYS A 142 4.98 18.51 -12.80
C LYS A 142 4.79 19.74 -13.67
#